data_AF-A0A7C6NJZ1-F1
#
_entry.id   AF-A0A7C6NJZ1-F1
#
_cell.length_a   1.000
_cell.length_b   1.000
_cell.length_c   1.000
_cell.angle_alpha   90.00
_cell.angle_beta   90.00
_cell.angle_gamma   90.00
#
_symmetry.space_group_name_H-M   'P 1'
#
loop_
_entity.id
_entity.type
_entity.pdbx_description
1 polymer ?
#
loop_
_entity_poly.entity_id
_entity_poly.type
_entity_poly.pdbx_seq_one_letter_code
_entity_poly.pdbx_strand_id
1 'polypeptide(L)'
;MTVHLLALDSASAVCGISALRFENGQTTITSAQHSGSTQHAERILPLVEQVLAEQNLSHQEINAIAFAQGPGGFTGLRVACGVAQGIAYALGVKIAAVPSLLAIAAQQDPLDAEAVVELVVVDARMQELYLGAYQRTQTGWYSLHKPVLIGREQLHQYIEQLKAQQQSLGINATIRISGDALTAFEGLAEALTKHGLLFGNTELARSDTIARLGLLAYQQDRLIDPALAAPLYVRNRVAFTISEREQGLGGNPSANWQSIQLRTMQASDVEAVAAIENRLQQQPWTQKQFEDSLAAGHWAWVATFDNQVVAYAVVMPVAGESELLLIGVLPEHQR
;
A
#
# COMPACT_ATOMS: atom_id res chain seq x y z
N MET A 1 -0.04 -14.29 33.02
CA MET A 1 -0.95 -13.32 32.37
C MET A 1 -1.19 -13.83 30.97
N THR A 2 -2.45 -13.88 30.56
CA THR A 2 -2.85 -14.29 29.21
C THR A 2 -3.22 -13.02 28.45
N VAL A 3 -2.68 -12.85 27.24
CA VAL A 3 -2.95 -11.70 26.36
C VAL A 3 -3.40 -12.21 25.00
N HIS A 4 -4.53 -11.71 24.52
CA HIS A 4 -5.04 -11.96 23.18
C HIS A 4 -4.97 -10.69 22.36
N LEU A 5 -4.44 -10.79 21.14
CA LEU A 5 -4.28 -9.67 20.22
C LEU A 5 -4.73 -10.08 18.82
N LEU A 6 -5.48 -9.20 18.15
CA LEU A 6 -5.87 -9.37 16.76
C LEU A 6 -5.08 -8.41 15.88
N ALA A 7 -4.42 -8.92 14.84
CA ALA A 7 -3.62 -8.13 13.91
C ALA A 7 -4.24 -8.11 12.51
N LEU A 8 -4.31 -6.92 11.92
CA LEU A 8 -4.92 -6.67 10.60
C LEU A 8 -3.89 -6.10 9.62
N ASP A 9 -3.74 -6.74 8.47
CA ASP A 9 -2.92 -6.23 7.36
C ASP A 9 -3.72 -6.25 6.06
N SER A 10 -3.85 -5.09 5.43
CA SER A 10 -4.31 -4.99 4.04
C SER A 10 -3.47 -3.97 3.27
N ALA A 11 -2.23 -3.72 3.69
CA ALA A 11 -1.32 -2.76 3.08
C ALA A 11 -0.78 -3.23 1.71
N SER A 12 -0.87 -4.53 1.41
CA SER A 12 -0.36 -5.15 0.19
C SER A 12 -1.49 -5.71 -0.70
N ALA A 13 -1.11 -6.52 -1.71
CA ALA A 13 -2.06 -7.31 -2.49
C ALA A 13 -2.73 -8.44 -1.67
N VAL A 14 -2.22 -8.72 -0.47
CA VAL A 14 -2.73 -9.73 0.46
C VAL A 14 -3.40 -9.04 1.64
N CYS A 15 -4.62 -9.49 1.96
CA CYS A 15 -5.29 -9.19 3.23
C CYS A 15 -4.98 -10.32 4.20
N GLY A 16 -4.22 -10.05 5.26
CA GLY A 16 -3.84 -11.01 6.29
C GLY A 16 -4.42 -10.65 7.65
N ILE A 17 -4.92 -11.64 8.37
CA ILE A 17 -5.40 -11.52 9.74
C ILE A 17 -4.70 -12.53 10.61
N SER A 18 -4.29 -12.13 11.81
CA SER A 18 -3.72 -13.04 12.79
C SER A 18 -4.31 -12.83 14.18
N ALA A 19 -4.74 -13.92 14.81
CA ALA A 19 -5.02 -13.96 16.23
C ALA A 19 -3.77 -14.46 16.97
N LEU A 20 -3.30 -13.71 17.95
CA LEU A 20 -2.18 -14.06 18.80
C LEU A 20 -2.66 -14.30 20.22
N ARG A 21 -2.24 -15.42 20.81
CA ARG A 21 -2.35 -15.71 22.24
C ARG A 21 -0.96 -15.75 22.85
N PHE A 22 -0.74 -14.94 23.87
CA PHE A 22 0.45 -14.98 24.71
C PHE A 22 0.09 -15.47 26.11
N GLU A 23 0.67 -16.57 26.54
CA GLU A 23 0.40 -17.17 27.85
C GLU A 23 1.67 -17.83 28.39
N ASN A 24 1.99 -17.57 29.65
CA ASN A 24 3.14 -18.17 30.35
C ASN A 24 4.48 -18.05 29.58
N GLY A 25 4.69 -16.92 28.90
CA GLY A 25 5.91 -16.66 28.12
C GLY A 25 5.90 -17.29 26.71
N GLN A 26 4.85 -18.02 26.34
CA GLN A 26 4.72 -18.66 25.04
C GLN A 26 3.73 -17.91 24.15
N THR A 27 4.01 -17.88 22.85
CA THR A 27 3.17 -17.23 21.84
C THR A 27 2.63 -18.27 20.87
N THR A 28 1.32 -18.31 20.71
CA THR A 28 0.62 -19.09 19.68
C THR A 28 -0.06 -18.12 18.71
N ILE A 29 0.06 -18.37 17.40
CA ILE A 29 -0.52 -17.52 16.36
C ILE A 29 -1.31 -18.39 15.39
N THR A 30 -2.51 -17.92 15.07
CA THR A 30 -3.35 -18.44 13.99
C THR A 30 -3.53 -17.35 12.97
N SER A 31 -3.34 -17.66 11.69
CA SER A 31 -3.39 -16.68 10.61
C SER A 31 -4.25 -17.17 9.46
N ALA A 32 -5.02 -16.26 8.88
CA ALA A 32 -5.76 -16.47 7.65
C ALA A 32 -5.48 -15.31 6.69
N GLN A 33 -5.49 -15.59 5.38
CA GLN A 33 -5.20 -14.57 4.38
C GLN A 33 -6.01 -14.76 3.11
N HIS A 34 -6.22 -13.65 2.39
CA HIS A 34 -6.85 -13.61 1.08
C HIS A 34 -6.00 -12.81 0.11
N SER A 35 -5.81 -13.33 -1.11
CA SER A 35 -5.10 -12.63 -2.18
C SER A 35 -6.08 -11.87 -3.07
N GLY A 36 -5.83 -10.58 -3.30
CA GLY A 36 -6.63 -9.74 -4.19
C GLY A 36 -6.95 -8.38 -3.56
N SER A 37 -6.44 -7.30 -4.18
CA SER A 37 -6.49 -5.94 -3.60
C SER A 37 -7.86 -5.27 -3.60
N THR A 38 -8.80 -5.73 -4.42
CA THR A 38 -10.13 -5.10 -4.59
C THR A 38 -11.17 -5.58 -3.58
N GLN A 39 -10.89 -6.68 -2.87
CA GLN A 39 -11.86 -7.34 -1.98
C GLN A 39 -11.53 -7.18 -0.49
N HIS A 40 -10.52 -6.37 -0.15
CA HIS A 40 -10.04 -6.23 1.23
C HIS A 40 -11.17 -5.87 2.21
N ALA A 41 -12.04 -4.93 1.85
CA ALA A 41 -13.15 -4.50 2.70
C ALA A 41 -14.19 -5.62 2.96
N GLU A 42 -14.43 -6.48 1.96
CA GLU A 42 -15.39 -7.59 2.07
C GLU A 42 -14.81 -8.80 2.82
N ARG A 43 -13.49 -8.98 2.77
CA ARG A 43 -12.80 -10.19 3.27
C ARG A 43 -12.26 -10.05 4.69
N ILE A 44 -11.97 -8.84 5.14
CA ILE A 44 -11.28 -8.62 6.41
C ILE A 44 -12.08 -9.16 7.61
N LEU A 45 -13.39 -8.88 7.73
CA LEU A 45 -14.21 -9.38 8.84
C LEU A 45 -14.44 -10.90 8.78
N PRO A 46 -14.77 -11.53 7.62
CA PRO A 46 -14.79 -12.99 7.52
C PRO A 46 -13.49 -13.67 7.95
N LEU A 47 -12.32 -13.09 7.63
CA LEU A 47 -11.03 -13.63 8.06
C LEU A 47 -10.81 -13.46 9.57
N VAL A 48 -11.31 -12.38 10.17
CA VAL A 48 -11.32 -12.19 11.63
C VAL A 48 -12.12 -13.29 12.33
N GLU A 49 -13.36 -13.53 11.88
CA GLU A 49 -14.20 -14.60 12.45
C GLU A 49 -13.51 -15.97 12.32
N GLN A 50 -12.88 -16.24 11.18
CA GLN A 50 -12.15 -17.48 10.95
C GLN A 50 -11.02 -17.69 11.97
N VAL A 51 -10.11 -16.73 12.14
CA VAL A 51 -8.95 -16.92 13.04
C VAL A 51 -9.34 -16.99 14.51
N LEU A 52 -10.42 -16.31 14.90
CA LEU A 52 -10.95 -16.35 16.26
C LEU A 52 -11.63 -17.70 16.55
N ALA A 53 -12.44 -18.20 15.61
CA ALA A 53 -13.04 -19.52 15.71
C ALA A 53 -11.99 -20.63 15.82
N GLU A 54 -10.93 -20.57 15.00
CA GLU A 54 -9.83 -21.54 15.05
C GLU A 54 -9.07 -21.54 16.39
N GLN A 55 -9.01 -20.41 17.11
CA GLN A 55 -8.45 -20.35 18.47
C GLN A 55 -9.47 -20.55 19.58
N ASN A 56 -10.76 -20.76 19.26
CA ASN A 56 -11.87 -20.75 20.22
C ASN A 56 -11.90 -19.47 21.08
N LEU A 57 -11.61 -18.32 20.48
CA LEU A 57 -11.62 -17.02 21.15
C LEU A 57 -12.91 -16.26 20.83
N SER A 58 -13.51 -15.69 21.87
CA SER A 58 -14.56 -14.69 21.72
C SER A 58 -13.97 -13.30 21.49
N HIS A 59 -14.74 -12.42 20.86
CA HIS A 59 -14.33 -11.02 20.67
C HIS A 59 -14.00 -10.30 21.98
N GLN A 60 -14.69 -10.63 23.08
CA GLN A 60 -14.50 -9.97 24.38
C GLN A 60 -13.19 -10.33 25.07
N GLU A 61 -12.52 -11.40 24.63
CA GLU A 61 -11.23 -11.81 25.19
C GLU A 61 -10.04 -11.05 24.59
N ILE A 62 -10.25 -10.35 23.47
CA ILE A 62 -9.22 -9.54 22.81
C ILE A 62 -8.82 -8.37 23.72
N ASN A 63 -7.52 -8.22 23.97
CA ASN A 63 -6.99 -7.17 24.84
C ASN A 63 -6.42 -5.97 24.07
N ALA A 64 -6.06 -6.14 22.80
CA ALA A 64 -5.61 -5.09 21.92
C ALA A 64 -5.74 -5.47 20.45
N ILE A 65 -5.77 -4.47 19.59
CA ILE A 65 -5.71 -4.63 18.13
C ILE A 65 -4.36 -4.14 17.63
N ALA A 66 -3.76 -4.80 16.64
CA ALA A 66 -2.64 -4.27 15.88
C ALA A 66 -3.05 -4.11 14.41
N PHE A 67 -2.46 -3.14 13.71
CA PHE A 67 -2.68 -3.02 12.28
C PHE A 67 -1.43 -2.56 11.53
N ALA A 68 -1.34 -2.95 10.26
CA ALA A 68 -0.36 -2.45 9.32
C ALA A 68 -0.60 -0.96 9.06
N GLN A 69 0.26 -0.10 9.62
CA GLN A 69 0.16 1.34 9.48
C GLN A 69 0.57 1.82 8.08
N GLY A 70 1.37 1.05 7.35
CA GLY A 70 1.98 1.44 6.09
C GLY A 70 3.47 1.82 6.22
N PRO A 71 4.11 2.29 5.13
CA PRO A 71 3.54 2.57 3.82
C PRO A 71 3.03 1.34 3.06
N GLY A 72 2.13 1.56 2.09
CA GLY A 72 1.46 0.50 1.31
C GLY A 72 0.36 1.07 0.40
N GLY A 73 -0.51 0.20 -0.11
CA GLY A 73 -1.65 0.55 -0.95
C GLY A 73 -2.66 1.44 -0.22
N PHE A 74 -2.98 2.59 -0.81
CA PHE A 74 -3.78 3.65 -0.17
C PHE A 74 -5.14 3.18 0.37
N THR A 75 -5.92 2.49 -0.47
CA THR A 75 -7.23 1.93 -0.10
C THR A 75 -7.09 0.87 0.99
N GLY A 76 -6.11 -0.02 0.83
CA GLY A 76 -5.84 -1.10 1.76
C GLY A 76 -5.48 -0.62 3.16
N LEU A 77 -4.63 0.40 3.28
CA LEU A 77 -4.30 0.98 4.59
C LEU A 77 -5.52 1.57 5.32
N ARG A 78 -6.44 2.20 4.57
CA ARG A 78 -7.67 2.76 5.15
C ARG A 78 -8.62 1.68 5.63
N VAL A 79 -8.71 0.56 4.90
CA VAL A 79 -9.52 -0.59 5.31
C VAL A 79 -9.00 -1.17 6.63
N ALA A 80 -7.71 -1.51 6.72
CA ALA A 80 -7.12 -2.04 7.96
C ALA A 80 -7.27 -1.08 9.13
N CYS A 81 -6.95 0.21 8.93
CA CYS A 81 -7.07 1.22 9.99
C CYS A 81 -8.52 1.39 10.46
N GLY A 82 -9.47 1.56 9.53
CA GLY A 82 -10.88 1.78 9.88
C GLY A 82 -11.51 0.58 10.59
N VAL A 83 -11.20 -0.64 10.14
CA VAL A 83 -11.68 -1.87 10.80
C VAL A 83 -11.02 -2.04 12.16
N ALA A 84 -9.72 -1.79 12.28
CA ALA A 84 -9.02 -1.81 13.57
C ALA A 84 -9.65 -0.85 14.57
N GLN A 85 -9.94 0.37 14.14
CA GLN A 85 -10.63 1.38 14.94
C GLN A 85 -12.01 0.90 15.37
N GLY A 86 -12.84 0.43 14.43
CA GLY A 86 -14.19 -0.04 14.71
C GLY A 86 -14.22 -1.17 15.75
N ILE A 87 -13.37 -2.19 15.57
CA ILE A 87 -13.27 -3.30 16.53
C ILE A 87 -12.76 -2.80 17.89
N ALA A 88 -11.70 -1.99 17.90
CA ALA A 88 -11.11 -1.49 19.14
C ALA A 88 -12.08 -0.62 19.95
N TYR A 89 -12.85 0.25 19.28
CA TYR A 89 -13.90 1.05 19.91
C TYR A 89 -15.01 0.18 20.49
N ALA A 90 -15.48 -0.82 19.74
CA ALA A 90 -16.55 -1.71 20.19
C ALA A 90 -16.16 -2.53 21.43
N LEU A 91 -14.88 -2.88 21.55
CA LEU A 91 -14.35 -3.68 22.66
C LEU A 91 -13.75 -2.83 23.80
N GLY A 92 -13.60 -1.52 23.62
CA GLY A 92 -12.97 -0.64 24.60
C GLY A 92 -11.47 -0.92 24.79
N VAL A 93 -10.77 -1.36 23.73
CA VAL A 93 -9.34 -1.71 23.77
C VAL A 93 -8.48 -0.71 22.98
N LYS A 94 -7.18 -0.69 23.26
CA LYS A 94 -6.20 0.17 22.56
C LYS A 94 -5.62 -0.51 21.32
N ILE A 95 -4.94 0.28 20.48
CA ILE A 95 -4.38 -0.15 19.19
C ILE A 95 -2.86 -0.05 19.16
N ALA A 96 -2.18 -1.00 18.53
CA ALA A 96 -0.80 -0.90 18.08
C ALA A 96 -0.75 -0.55 16.58
N ALA A 97 -0.28 0.65 16.25
CA ALA A 97 0.02 1.01 14.86
C ALA A 97 1.42 0.50 14.50
N VAL A 98 1.51 -0.50 13.62
CA VAL A 98 2.77 -1.16 13.27
C VAL A 98 3.23 -0.73 11.88
N PRO A 99 4.37 -0.03 11.73
CA PRO A 99 4.89 0.32 10.40
C PRO A 99 5.17 -0.93 9.56
N SER A 100 4.68 -0.96 8.32
CA SER A 100 4.77 -2.16 7.45
C SER A 100 6.22 -2.51 7.12
N LEU A 101 7.10 -1.52 6.92
CA LEU A 101 8.52 -1.79 6.69
C LEU A 101 9.21 -2.36 7.93
N LEU A 102 8.77 -1.97 9.14
CA LEU A 102 9.27 -2.59 10.38
C LEU A 102 8.77 -4.04 10.49
N ALA A 103 7.55 -4.33 10.08
CA ALA A 103 7.04 -5.71 10.05
C ALA A 103 7.87 -6.60 9.10
N ILE A 104 8.27 -6.09 7.93
CA ILE A 104 9.16 -6.82 7.01
C ILE A 104 10.53 -7.06 7.66
N ALA A 105 11.14 -6.02 8.25
CA ALA A 105 12.41 -6.16 8.99
C ALA A 105 12.32 -7.24 10.08
N ALA A 106 11.21 -7.28 10.81
CA ALA A 106 10.98 -8.21 11.91
C ALA A 106 10.60 -9.65 11.49
N GLN A 107 10.42 -9.93 10.20
CA GLN A 107 10.18 -11.30 9.70
C GLN A 107 11.44 -12.17 9.76
N GLN A 108 12.62 -11.57 9.89
CA GLN A 108 13.89 -12.27 10.03
C GLN A 108 14.52 -11.79 11.33
N ASP A 109 14.30 -12.51 12.42
CA ASP A 109 14.98 -12.20 13.69
C ASP A 109 16.47 -12.54 13.50
N PRO A 110 17.38 -11.57 13.55
CA PRO A 110 18.79 -11.83 13.32
C PRO A 110 19.34 -12.72 14.44
N LEU A 111 20.21 -13.67 14.08
CA LEU A 111 20.87 -14.60 15.02
C LEU A 111 21.66 -13.85 16.13
N ASP A 112 22.13 -12.65 15.81
CA ASP A 112 22.69 -11.68 16.75
C ASP A 112 22.00 -10.33 16.52
N ALA A 113 21.23 -9.88 17.52
CA ALA A 113 20.34 -8.73 17.46
C ALA A 113 21.04 -7.44 17.02
N GLU A 114 22.28 -7.22 17.48
CA GLU A 114 22.96 -5.92 17.30
C GLU A 114 23.88 -5.93 16.07
N ALA A 115 24.16 -7.10 15.51
CA ALA A 115 25.11 -7.28 14.41
C ALA A 115 24.53 -6.97 13.02
N VAL A 116 23.22 -6.68 12.91
CA VAL A 116 22.56 -6.46 11.62
C VAL A 116 21.70 -5.20 11.62
N VAL A 117 21.82 -4.43 10.53
CA VAL A 117 20.86 -3.38 10.16
C VAL A 117 19.99 -3.87 9.01
N GLU A 118 18.67 -3.89 9.22
CA GLU A 118 17.68 -4.20 8.19
C GLU A 118 17.38 -2.96 7.35
N LEU A 119 17.78 -2.99 6.09
CA LEU A 119 17.36 -2.05 5.07
C LEU A 119 16.17 -2.66 4.30
N VAL A 120 14.98 -2.14 4.52
CA VAL A 120 13.78 -2.63 3.84
C VAL A 120 13.48 -1.76 2.64
N VAL A 121 13.25 -2.39 1.48
CA VAL A 121 12.91 -1.76 0.21
C VAL A 121 11.68 -2.42 -0.40
N VAL A 122 10.62 -1.64 -0.58
CA VAL A 122 9.34 -2.09 -1.15
C VAL A 122 9.01 -1.31 -2.41
N ASP A 123 8.46 -1.98 -3.44
CA ASP A 123 8.03 -1.33 -4.68
C ASP A 123 6.91 -0.30 -4.38
N ALA A 124 7.22 0.98 -4.54
CA ALA A 124 6.25 2.05 -4.39
C ALA A 124 5.54 2.40 -5.70
N ARG A 125 5.82 1.69 -6.81
CA ARG A 125 5.49 2.03 -8.20
C ARG A 125 6.27 3.23 -8.71
N MET A 126 6.12 3.55 -10.01
CA MET A 126 6.72 4.73 -10.65
C MET A 126 8.25 4.81 -10.53
N GLN A 127 8.95 3.66 -10.53
CA GLN A 127 10.39 3.58 -10.27
C GLN A 127 10.81 4.17 -8.91
N GLU A 128 9.92 4.14 -7.92
CA GLU A 128 10.19 4.59 -6.56
C GLU A 128 10.15 3.43 -5.56
N LEU A 129 10.77 3.65 -4.41
CA LEU A 129 10.90 2.69 -3.32
C LEU A 129 10.36 3.29 -2.03
N TYR A 130 9.52 2.54 -1.33
CA TYR A 130 9.35 2.75 0.09
C TYR A 130 10.55 2.13 0.79
N LEU A 131 11.26 2.94 1.57
CA LEU A 131 12.51 2.54 2.19
C LEU A 131 12.49 2.85 3.68
N GLY A 132 13.02 1.94 4.50
CA GLY A 132 13.25 2.16 5.93
C GLY A 132 14.49 1.40 6.41
N ALA A 133 15.14 1.90 7.47
CA ALA A 133 16.29 1.25 8.07
C ALA A 133 16.05 1.00 9.56
N TYR A 134 16.27 -0.24 10.00
CA TYR A 134 15.95 -0.70 11.35
C TYR A 134 17.10 -1.49 11.96
N GLN A 135 17.24 -1.43 13.27
CA GLN A 135 18.17 -2.25 14.03
C GLN A 135 17.42 -2.94 15.15
N ARG A 136 17.64 -4.25 15.32
CA ARG A 136 17.13 -4.99 16.47
C ARG A 136 17.98 -4.62 17.69
N THR A 137 17.33 -4.42 18.83
CA THR A 137 17.99 -4.21 20.13
C THR A 137 17.54 -5.32 21.09
N GLN A 138 18.15 -5.44 22.26
CA GLN A 138 17.73 -6.43 23.26
C GLN A 138 16.25 -6.31 23.64
N THR A 139 15.70 -5.09 23.64
CA THR A 139 14.33 -4.79 24.09
C THR A 139 13.34 -4.56 22.96
N GLY A 140 13.77 -4.54 21.69
CA GLY A 140 12.84 -4.34 20.58
C GLY A 140 13.51 -3.95 19.28
N TRP A 141 12.93 -2.97 18.60
CA TRP A 141 13.40 -2.48 17.32
C TRP A 141 13.57 -0.97 17.39
N TYR A 142 14.68 -0.49 16.85
CA TYR A 142 14.98 0.93 16.69
C TYR A 142 14.91 1.30 15.20
N SER A 143 14.26 2.42 14.89
CA SER A 143 14.22 2.96 13.53
C SER A 143 15.38 3.93 13.36
N LEU A 144 16.41 3.51 12.64
CA LEU A 144 17.53 4.38 12.25
C LEU A 144 17.01 5.46 11.31
N HIS A 145 16.27 5.05 10.28
CA HIS A 145 15.53 5.93 9.39
C HIS A 145 14.07 5.49 9.32
N LYS A 146 13.17 6.45 9.56
CA LYS A 146 11.73 6.27 9.37
C LYS A 146 11.42 6.00 7.89
N PRO A 147 10.25 5.40 7.57
CA PRO A 147 9.86 5.19 6.19
C PRO A 147 9.94 6.46 5.33
N VAL A 148 10.63 6.37 4.20
CA VAL A 148 10.78 7.42 3.19
C VAL A 148 10.43 6.89 1.80
N LEU A 149 10.09 7.80 0.89
CA LEU A 149 9.93 7.50 -0.53
C LEU A 149 11.15 8.05 -1.26
N ILE A 150 11.86 7.20 -2.00
CA ILE A 150 13.00 7.61 -2.83
C ILE A 150 12.85 7.07 -4.25
N GLY A 151 13.48 7.74 -5.22
CA GLY A 151 13.65 7.15 -6.56
C GLY A 151 14.57 5.93 -6.52
N ARG A 152 14.30 4.93 -7.36
CA ARG A 152 15.10 3.69 -7.47
C ARG A 152 16.57 4.02 -7.74
N GLU A 153 16.83 5.03 -8.56
CA GLU A 153 18.18 5.49 -8.91
C GLU A 153 18.98 6.00 -7.71
N GLN A 154 18.31 6.45 -6.65
CA GLN A 154 18.93 7.01 -5.44
C GLN A 154 19.37 5.93 -4.44
N LEU A 155 18.93 4.68 -4.62
CA LEU A 155 19.20 3.60 -3.66
C LEU A 155 20.69 3.37 -3.42
N HIS A 156 21.51 3.45 -4.47
CA HIS A 156 22.96 3.30 -4.37
C HIS A 156 23.59 4.36 -3.45
N GLN A 157 23.21 5.62 -3.65
CA GLN A 157 23.69 6.73 -2.83
C GLN A 157 23.21 6.59 -1.39
N TYR A 158 21.96 6.18 -1.19
CA TYR A 158 21.40 5.96 0.14
C TYR A 158 22.17 4.88 0.93
N ILE A 159 22.53 3.76 0.28
CA ILE A 159 23.30 2.67 0.92
C ILE A 159 24.67 3.18 1.40
N GLU A 160 25.36 3.95 0.56
CA GLU A 160 26.68 4.50 0.94
C GLU A 160 26.57 5.53 2.07
N GLN A 161 25.51 6.35 2.07
CA GLN A 161 25.21 7.26 3.19
C GLN A 161 24.92 6.50 4.49
N LEU A 162 24.15 5.41 4.43
CA LEU A 162 23.85 4.58 5.59
C LEU A 162 25.12 3.94 6.17
N LYS A 163 26.02 3.42 5.33
CA LYS A 163 27.33 2.89 5.78
C LYS A 163 28.19 3.97 6.44
N ALA A 164 28.29 5.14 5.84
CA ALA A 164 29.05 6.26 6.40
C ALA A 164 28.49 6.69 7.77
N GLN A 165 27.16 6.72 7.89
CA GLN A 165 26.48 7.01 9.16
C GLN A 165 26.76 5.93 10.21
N GLN A 166 26.66 4.64 9.87
CA GLN A 166 27.01 3.55 10.78
C GLN A 166 28.44 3.70 11.31
N GLN A 167 29.40 3.99 10.43
CA GLN A 167 30.79 4.22 10.81
C GLN A 167 30.93 5.41 11.77
N SER A 168 30.23 6.53 11.50
CA SER A 168 30.27 7.71 12.36
C SER A 168 29.67 7.48 13.75
N LEU A 169 28.71 6.57 13.86
CA LEU A 169 28.05 6.19 15.11
C LEU A 169 28.76 5.03 15.83
N GLY A 170 29.84 4.49 15.26
CA GLY A 170 30.52 3.31 15.80
C GLY A 170 29.69 2.02 15.72
N ILE A 171 28.66 1.98 14.87
CA ILE A 171 27.83 0.80 14.66
C ILE A 171 28.57 -0.16 13.72
N ASN A 172 29.06 -1.27 14.27
CA ASN A 172 29.70 -2.32 13.49
C ASN A 172 28.69 -3.43 13.16
N ALA A 173 27.75 -3.13 12.27
CA ALA A 173 26.67 -4.04 11.88
C ALA A 173 26.62 -4.21 10.36
N THR A 174 26.44 -5.45 9.92
CA THR A 174 26.25 -5.76 8.49
C THR A 174 24.88 -5.28 8.04
N ILE A 175 24.78 -4.65 6.87
CA ILE A 175 23.48 -4.29 6.30
C ILE A 175 22.88 -5.51 5.58
N ARG A 176 21.67 -5.91 5.97
CA ARG A 176 20.82 -6.83 5.21
C ARG A 176 19.75 -6.04 4.48
N ILE A 177 19.59 -6.28 3.17
CA ILE A 177 18.52 -5.68 2.37
C ILE A 177 17.40 -6.69 2.11
N SER A 178 16.16 -6.28 2.36
CA SER A 178 14.96 -7.14 2.27
C SER A 178 13.79 -6.39 1.64
N GLY A 179 12.79 -7.12 1.14
CA GLY A 179 11.55 -6.60 0.57
C GLY A 179 11.39 -6.86 -0.92
N ASP A 180 10.16 -6.68 -1.41
CA ASP A 180 9.74 -7.13 -2.75
C ASP A 180 10.36 -6.33 -3.89
N ALA A 181 10.90 -5.13 -3.64
CA ALA A 181 11.58 -4.34 -4.66
C ALA A 181 12.75 -5.10 -5.30
N LEU A 182 13.40 -5.98 -4.54
CA LEU A 182 14.53 -6.80 -5.00
C LEU A 182 14.16 -7.74 -6.15
N THR A 183 12.89 -8.17 -6.22
CA THR A 183 12.35 -9.03 -7.28
C THR A 183 11.43 -8.29 -8.24
N ALA A 184 10.76 -7.22 -7.77
CA ALA A 184 9.87 -6.40 -8.59
C ALA A 184 10.63 -5.56 -9.62
N PHE A 185 11.85 -5.12 -9.30
CA PHE A 185 12.71 -4.37 -10.21
C PHE A 185 13.80 -5.25 -10.82
N GLU A 186 13.65 -5.57 -12.10
CA GLU A 186 14.63 -6.37 -12.83
C GLU A 186 16.05 -5.79 -12.74
N GLY A 187 17.02 -6.65 -12.46
CA GLY A 187 18.44 -6.31 -12.32
C GLY A 187 18.81 -5.54 -11.04
N LEU A 188 17.85 -5.20 -10.17
CA LEU A 188 18.15 -4.42 -8.96
C LEU A 188 19.03 -5.19 -7.98
N ALA A 189 18.65 -6.43 -7.62
CA ALA A 189 19.43 -7.24 -6.68
C ALA A 189 20.88 -7.46 -7.17
N GLU A 190 21.05 -7.74 -8.47
CA GLU A 190 22.37 -7.95 -9.06
C GLU A 190 23.24 -6.68 -9.03
N ALA A 191 22.66 -5.52 -9.35
CA ALA A 191 23.35 -4.23 -9.25
C ALA A 191 23.82 -3.90 -7.82
N LEU A 192 23.14 -4.43 -6.80
CA LEU A 192 23.43 -4.19 -5.39
C LEU A 192 24.52 -5.11 -4.81
N THR A 193 24.87 -6.22 -5.48
CA THR A 193 25.88 -7.19 -5.00
C THR A 193 27.24 -6.54 -4.69
N LYS A 194 27.64 -5.53 -5.49
CA LYS A 194 28.88 -4.75 -5.30
C LYS A 194 28.96 -4.00 -3.96
N HIS A 195 27.84 -3.80 -3.26
CA HIS A 195 27.81 -3.11 -1.97
C HIS A 195 28.14 -4.01 -0.78
N GLY A 196 28.36 -5.32 -0.97
CA GLY A 196 28.70 -6.24 0.12
C GLY A 196 27.57 -6.39 1.15
N LEU A 197 26.31 -6.34 0.69
CA LEU A 197 25.12 -6.49 1.52
C LEU A 197 24.77 -7.96 1.71
N LEU A 198 24.09 -8.28 2.81
CA LEU A 198 23.32 -9.53 2.91
C LEU A 198 21.97 -9.35 2.21
N PHE A 199 21.51 -10.38 1.51
CA PHE A 199 20.17 -10.39 0.93
C PHE A 199 19.22 -11.18 1.84
N GLY A 200 18.15 -10.52 2.25
CA GLY A 200 17.10 -11.10 3.08
C GLY A 200 15.93 -11.62 2.27
N ASN A 201 14.78 -11.74 2.93
CA ASN A 201 13.55 -12.16 2.27
C ASN A 201 13.03 -11.07 1.32
N THR A 202 12.20 -11.48 0.36
CA THR A 202 11.56 -10.58 -0.61
C THR A 202 10.04 -10.54 -0.41
N GLU A 203 9.59 -10.99 0.75
CA GLU A 203 8.18 -11.01 1.13
C GLU A 203 7.75 -9.62 1.64
N LEU A 204 6.48 -9.31 1.42
CA LEU A 204 5.83 -8.17 2.06
C LEU A 204 5.48 -8.49 3.51
N ALA A 205 4.98 -7.47 4.21
CA ALA A 205 4.57 -7.60 5.61
C ALA A 205 3.53 -8.72 5.78
N ARG A 206 3.68 -9.49 6.86
CA ARG A 206 2.75 -10.54 7.26
C ARG A 206 2.02 -10.15 8.55
N SER A 207 0.74 -10.48 8.63
CA SER A 207 -0.11 -10.20 9.80
C SER A 207 0.40 -10.87 11.09
N ASP A 208 1.09 -12.01 10.99
CA ASP A 208 1.67 -12.70 12.13
C ASP A 208 2.79 -11.89 12.80
N THR A 209 3.54 -11.17 11.98
CA THR A 209 4.67 -10.34 12.42
C THR A 209 4.17 -9.02 12.97
N ILE A 210 3.10 -8.49 12.37
CA ILE A 210 2.33 -7.37 12.94
C ILE A 210 1.77 -7.75 14.31
N ALA A 211 1.26 -8.96 14.49
CA ALA A 211 0.77 -9.42 15.79
C ALA A 211 1.89 -9.48 16.85
N ARG A 212 3.06 -10.01 16.50
CA ARG A 212 4.24 -10.05 17.39
C ARG A 212 4.72 -8.65 17.79
N LEU A 213 4.80 -7.73 16.84
CA LEU A 213 5.14 -6.33 17.11
C LEU A 213 4.05 -5.62 17.93
N GLY A 214 2.79 -5.98 17.71
CA GLY A 214 1.66 -5.54 18.53
C GLY A 214 1.77 -6.00 19.98
N LEU A 215 2.13 -7.27 20.21
CA LEU A 215 2.38 -7.79 21.56
C LEU A 215 3.55 -7.06 22.23
N LEU A 216 4.63 -6.79 21.48
CA LEU A 216 5.75 -6.01 21.99
C LEU A 216 5.32 -4.60 22.40
N ALA A 217 4.47 -3.94 21.60
CA ALA A 217 3.91 -2.63 21.93
C ALA A 217 2.99 -2.70 23.16
N TYR A 218 2.17 -3.75 23.29
CA TYR A 218 1.31 -4.01 24.45
C TYR A 218 2.15 -4.13 25.73
N GLN A 219 3.20 -4.96 25.72
CA GLN A 219 4.07 -5.19 26.86
C GLN A 219 4.86 -3.96 27.30
N GLN A 220 5.04 -2.99 26.39
CA GLN A 220 5.79 -1.76 26.62
C GLN A 220 4.89 -0.53 26.85
N ASP A 221 3.58 -0.73 26.98
CA ASP A 221 2.57 0.33 27.13
C ASP A 221 2.66 1.40 26.01
N ARG A 222 2.94 0.96 24.78
CA ARG A 222 3.04 1.80 23.57
C ARG A 222 1.80 1.78 22.69
N LEU A 223 0.67 1.31 23.24
CA LEU A 223 -0.60 1.32 22.53
C LEU A 223 -1.22 2.71 22.54
N ILE A 224 -1.89 3.04 21.44
CA ILE A 224 -2.56 4.33 21.24
C ILE A 224 -4.07 4.19 21.39
N ASP A 225 -4.72 5.31 21.67
CA ASP A 225 -6.17 5.43 21.59
C ASP A 225 -6.65 5.14 20.16
N PRO A 226 -7.75 4.39 19.95
CA PRO A 226 -8.32 4.17 18.63
C PRO A 226 -8.56 5.45 17.82
N ALA A 227 -8.90 6.57 18.47
CA ALA A 227 -9.09 7.88 17.83
C ALA A 227 -7.82 8.43 17.16
N LEU A 228 -6.65 8.02 17.64
CA LEU A 228 -5.34 8.49 17.15
C LEU A 228 -4.74 7.57 16.08
N ALA A 229 -5.37 6.41 15.82
CA ALA A 229 -4.90 5.50 14.79
C ALA A 229 -5.09 6.14 13.40
N ALA A 230 -3.99 6.19 12.63
CA ALA A 230 -3.97 6.75 11.29
C ALA A 230 -2.97 5.99 10.41
N PRO A 231 -3.26 5.83 9.10
CA PRO A 231 -2.29 5.36 8.12
C PRO A 231 -1.05 6.26 8.04
N LEU A 232 0.11 5.65 7.79
CA LEU A 232 1.37 6.32 7.49
C LEU A 232 1.49 6.51 5.98
N TYR A 233 1.14 7.72 5.51
CA TYR A 233 1.35 8.12 4.12
C TYR A 233 2.73 8.71 3.94
N VAL A 234 3.54 8.06 3.11
CA VAL A 234 4.91 8.51 2.79
C VAL A 234 4.97 9.20 1.42
N ARG A 235 4.04 8.85 0.52
CA ARG A 235 3.86 9.49 -0.78
C ARG A 235 3.02 10.76 -0.61
N ASN A 236 3.68 11.90 -0.47
CA ASN A 236 3.01 13.21 -0.29
C ASN A 236 2.38 13.77 -1.57
N ARG A 237 2.85 13.34 -2.75
CA ARG A 237 2.35 13.79 -4.07
C ARG A 237 1.94 12.59 -4.92
N VAL A 238 0.63 12.39 -5.02
CA VAL A 238 0.00 11.43 -5.95
C VAL A 238 -0.54 12.10 -7.22
N ALA A 239 -0.58 13.43 -7.23
CA ALA A 239 -1.04 14.24 -8.35
C ALA A 239 -0.41 15.64 -8.31
N PHE A 240 -0.19 16.24 -9.48
CA PHE A 240 0.15 17.65 -9.61
C PHE A 240 -1.00 18.54 -9.13
N THR A 241 -0.66 19.68 -8.51
CA THR A 241 -1.61 20.74 -8.17
C THR A 241 -2.19 21.38 -9.43
N ILE A 242 -3.31 22.12 -9.28
CA ILE A 242 -3.94 22.85 -10.41
C ILE A 242 -2.93 23.80 -11.07
N SER A 243 -2.17 24.56 -10.27
CA SER A 243 -1.15 25.49 -10.78
C SER A 243 -0.02 24.79 -11.54
N GLU A 244 0.42 23.61 -11.09
CA GLU A 244 1.43 22.82 -11.80
C GLU A 244 0.87 22.27 -13.12
N ARG A 245 -0.40 21.83 -13.14
CA ARG A 245 -1.10 21.41 -14.38
C ARG A 245 -1.26 22.54 -15.39
N GLU A 246 -1.55 23.74 -14.92
CA GLU A 246 -1.62 24.96 -15.74
C GLU A 246 -0.25 25.35 -16.34
N GLN A 247 0.85 24.97 -15.68
CA GLN A 247 2.22 25.11 -16.20
C GLN A 247 2.63 23.95 -17.14
N GLY A 248 1.70 23.08 -17.51
CA GLY A 248 1.93 21.92 -18.38
C GLY A 248 2.43 20.67 -17.63
N LEU A 249 2.53 20.70 -16.30
CA LEU A 249 2.86 19.54 -15.49
C LEU A 249 1.58 18.78 -15.12
N GLY A 250 1.20 17.84 -15.98
CA GLY A 250 0.06 16.95 -15.76
C GLY A 250 0.42 15.49 -16.00
N GLY A 251 -0.42 14.59 -15.51
CA GLY A 251 -0.28 13.16 -15.79
C GLY A 251 0.74 12.40 -14.94
N ASN A 252 0.85 11.10 -15.18
CA ASN A 252 1.90 10.27 -14.60
C ASN A 252 3.25 10.63 -15.27
N PRO A 253 4.33 10.99 -14.53
CA PRO A 253 5.64 11.33 -15.09
C PRO A 253 6.26 10.22 -15.97
N SER A 254 5.79 8.98 -15.84
CA SER A 254 6.22 7.84 -16.65
C SER A 254 5.37 7.59 -17.90
N ALA A 255 4.25 8.29 -18.09
CA ALA A 255 3.37 8.11 -19.24
C ALA A 255 3.93 8.88 -20.45
N ASN A 256 4.11 8.21 -21.58
CA ASN A 256 4.57 8.83 -22.82
C ASN A 256 3.38 9.44 -23.56
N TRP A 257 3.13 10.74 -23.33
CA TRP A 257 2.00 11.48 -23.91
C TRP A 257 2.15 11.82 -25.40
N GLN A 258 3.32 11.56 -26.01
CA GLN A 258 3.65 12.10 -27.32
C GLN A 258 2.78 11.57 -28.48
N SER A 259 1.97 10.53 -28.24
CA SER A 259 1.21 9.83 -29.28
C SER A 259 -0.32 9.91 -29.13
N ILE A 260 -0.84 10.54 -28.06
CA ILE A 260 -2.29 10.62 -27.81
C ILE A 260 -2.80 12.03 -28.12
N GLN A 261 -3.84 12.12 -28.95
CA GLN A 261 -4.55 13.36 -29.23
C GLN A 261 -5.91 13.36 -28.53
N LEU A 262 -6.17 14.37 -27.71
CA LEU A 262 -7.47 14.59 -27.09
C LEU A 262 -8.27 15.59 -27.92
N ARG A 263 -9.54 15.27 -28.22
CA ARG A 263 -10.45 16.18 -28.91
C ARG A 263 -11.89 15.99 -28.43
N THR A 264 -12.73 16.99 -28.68
CA THR A 264 -14.17 16.88 -28.43
C THR A 264 -14.77 15.72 -29.23
N MET A 265 -15.60 14.93 -28.56
CA MET A 265 -16.34 13.82 -29.16
C MET A 265 -17.30 14.36 -30.22
N GLN A 266 -17.30 13.73 -31.39
CA GLN A 266 -18.20 14.00 -32.50
C GLN A 266 -19.23 12.87 -32.60
N ALA A 267 -20.35 13.11 -33.28
CA ALA A 267 -21.34 12.08 -33.54
C ALA A 267 -20.75 10.85 -34.26
N SER A 268 -19.72 11.05 -35.11
CA SER A 268 -19.01 9.97 -35.79
C SER A 268 -18.20 9.05 -34.86
N ASP A 269 -17.92 9.48 -33.62
CA ASP A 269 -17.14 8.69 -32.66
C ASP A 269 -18.01 7.77 -31.80
N VAL A 270 -19.32 8.02 -31.75
CA VAL A 270 -20.25 7.38 -30.82
C VAL A 270 -20.24 5.86 -30.96
N GLU A 271 -20.14 5.33 -32.18
CA GLU A 271 -20.02 3.89 -32.42
C GLU A 271 -18.75 3.31 -31.78
N ALA A 272 -17.60 3.96 -31.98
CA ALA A 272 -16.33 3.53 -31.42
C ALA A 272 -16.31 3.64 -29.89
N VAL A 273 -16.90 4.71 -29.35
CA VAL A 273 -17.04 4.94 -27.91
C VAL A 273 -17.93 3.89 -27.26
N ALA A 274 -19.08 3.58 -27.86
CA ALA A 274 -19.97 2.53 -27.37
C ALA A 274 -19.28 1.15 -27.44
N ALA A 275 -18.47 0.88 -28.46
CA ALA A 275 -17.69 -0.36 -28.55
C ALA A 275 -16.63 -0.47 -27.44
N ILE A 276 -15.95 0.63 -27.11
CA ILE A 276 -15.03 0.70 -25.96
C ILE A 276 -15.80 0.45 -24.66
N GLU A 277 -16.93 1.12 -24.47
CA GLU A 277 -17.71 1.03 -23.25
C GLU A 277 -18.23 -0.39 -22.97
N ASN A 278 -18.70 -1.09 -24.02
CA ASN A 278 -19.09 -2.50 -23.95
C ASN A 278 -17.96 -3.44 -23.48
N ARG A 279 -16.70 -3.06 -23.71
CA ARG A 279 -15.54 -3.84 -23.24
C ARG A 279 -15.19 -3.55 -21.78
N LEU A 280 -15.55 -2.37 -21.28
CA LEU A 280 -15.08 -1.87 -19.98
C LEU A 280 -16.11 -2.06 -18.86
N GLN A 281 -17.40 -1.88 -19.13
CA GLN A 281 -18.44 -1.85 -18.11
C GLN A 281 -19.31 -3.10 -18.11
N GLN A 282 -19.77 -3.50 -16.93
CA GLN A 282 -20.77 -4.57 -16.78
C GLN A 282 -22.16 -4.15 -17.29
N GLN A 283 -22.47 -2.86 -17.24
CA GLN A 283 -23.72 -2.26 -17.72
C GLN A 283 -23.40 -1.03 -18.61
N PRO A 284 -22.99 -1.27 -19.86
CA PRO A 284 -22.51 -0.22 -20.74
C PRO A 284 -23.63 0.70 -21.22
N TRP A 285 -23.32 1.98 -21.43
CA TRP A 285 -24.20 2.86 -22.19
C TRP A 285 -24.36 2.39 -23.63
N THR A 286 -25.58 2.47 -24.12
CA THR A 286 -25.92 2.25 -25.53
C THR A 286 -25.46 3.43 -26.38
N GLN A 287 -25.29 3.20 -27.68
CA GLN A 287 -24.98 4.25 -28.66
C GLN A 287 -25.97 5.42 -28.55
N LYS A 288 -27.26 5.12 -28.40
CA LYS A 288 -28.32 6.14 -28.26
C LYS A 288 -28.14 7.00 -27.01
N GLN A 289 -27.70 6.43 -25.88
CA GLN A 289 -27.45 7.22 -24.67
C GLN A 289 -26.26 8.19 -24.83
N PHE A 290 -25.23 7.80 -25.59
CA PHE A 290 -24.16 8.72 -25.96
C PHE A 290 -24.66 9.83 -26.90
N GLU A 291 -25.49 9.50 -27.90
CA GLU A 291 -26.09 10.50 -28.81
C GLU A 291 -26.98 11.49 -28.05
N ASP A 292 -27.86 10.99 -27.17
CA ASP A 292 -28.74 11.79 -26.33
C ASP A 292 -27.93 12.70 -25.38
N SER A 293 -26.81 12.21 -24.85
CA SER A 293 -25.89 12.97 -24.00
C SER A 293 -25.24 14.13 -24.75
N LEU A 294 -24.74 13.89 -25.98
CA LEU A 294 -24.20 14.96 -26.82
C LEU A 294 -25.27 16.00 -27.17
N ALA A 295 -26.48 15.55 -27.50
CA ALA A 295 -27.60 16.43 -27.82
C ALA A 295 -28.06 17.28 -26.62
N ALA A 296 -27.92 16.74 -25.40
CA ALA A 296 -28.21 17.46 -24.15
C ALA A 296 -27.14 18.52 -23.80
N GLY A 297 -26.07 18.64 -24.58
CA GLY A 297 -24.99 19.59 -24.35
C GLY A 297 -23.99 19.17 -23.28
N HIS A 298 -23.95 17.87 -22.93
CA HIS A 298 -22.88 17.34 -22.10
C HIS A 298 -21.52 17.52 -22.77
N TRP A 299 -20.49 17.75 -21.97
CA TRP A 299 -19.14 17.87 -22.46
C TRP A 299 -18.55 16.47 -22.63
N ALA A 300 -18.14 16.15 -23.85
CA ALA A 300 -17.62 14.84 -24.16
C ALA A 300 -16.31 14.94 -24.95
N TRP A 301 -15.37 14.07 -24.63
CA TRP A 301 -14.07 13.99 -25.28
C TRP A 301 -13.75 12.55 -25.68
N VAL A 302 -12.93 12.43 -26.72
CA VAL A 302 -12.26 11.19 -27.11
C VAL A 302 -10.76 11.40 -27.13
N ALA A 303 -10.02 10.38 -26.71
CA ALA A 303 -8.59 10.31 -26.93
C ALA A 303 -8.32 9.36 -28.09
N THR A 304 -7.46 9.78 -29.02
CA THR A 304 -7.07 8.98 -30.19
C THR A 304 -5.58 8.67 -30.19
N PHE A 305 -5.23 7.43 -30.55
CA PHE A 305 -3.87 6.95 -30.80
C PHE A 305 -3.86 6.33 -32.20
N ASP A 306 -2.90 6.70 -33.05
CA ASP A 306 -2.84 6.29 -34.46
C ASP A 306 -4.19 6.44 -35.22
N ASN A 307 -4.86 7.58 -35.00
CA ASN A 307 -6.19 7.91 -35.54
C ASN A 307 -7.35 6.99 -35.10
N GLN A 308 -7.15 6.10 -34.14
CA GLN A 308 -8.20 5.28 -33.55
C GLN A 308 -8.64 5.83 -32.20
N VAL A 309 -9.94 5.83 -31.91
CA VAL A 309 -10.45 6.19 -30.58
C VAL A 309 -10.06 5.08 -29.59
N VAL A 310 -9.35 5.46 -28.53
CA VAL A 310 -8.83 4.53 -27.50
C VAL A 310 -9.33 4.85 -26.10
N ALA A 311 -9.88 6.04 -25.89
CA ALA A 311 -10.51 6.46 -24.65
C ALA A 311 -11.60 7.48 -24.89
N TYR A 312 -12.47 7.65 -23.90
CA TYR A 312 -13.53 8.64 -23.93
C TYR A 312 -13.85 9.15 -22.51
N ALA A 313 -14.47 10.32 -22.43
CA ALA A 313 -15.05 10.86 -21.19
C ALA A 313 -16.32 11.65 -21.50
N VAL A 314 -17.32 11.55 -20.63
CA VAL A 314 -18.59 12.29 -20.71
C VAL A 314 -18.85 12.97 -19.37
N VAL A 315 -19.07 14.28 -19.40
CA VAL A 315 -19.25 15.14 -18.24
C VAL A 315 -20.50 15.98 -18.41
N MET A 316 -21.38 15.95 -17.42
CA MET A 316 -22.54 16.85 -17.35
C MET A 316 -22.14 18.14 -16.64
N PRO A 317 -22.21 19.30 -17.30
CA PRO A 317 -22.03 20.57 -16.62
C PRO A 317 -23.24 20.88 -15.73
N VAL A 318 -23.00 21.32 -14.50
CA VAL A 318 -24.03 21.85 -13.58
C VAL A 318 -23.61 23.25 -13.12
N ALA A 319 -24.50 24.02 -12.50
CA ALA A 319 -24.22 25.42 -12.16
C ALA A 319 -23.10 25.55 -11.12
N GLY A 320 -21.87 25.81 -11.58
CA GLY A 320 -20.67 25.99 -10.74
C GLY A 320 -19.87 24.71 -10.49
N GLU A 321 -20.33 23.56 -10.97
CA GLU A 321 -19.67 22.25 -10.80
C GLU A 321 -19.82 21.42 -12.08
N SER A 322 -19.23 20.21 -12.12
CA SER A 322 -19.46 19.26 -13.19
C SER A 322 -19.47 17.84 -12.65
N GLU A 323 -20.35 17.01 -13.21
CA GLU A 323 -20.47 15.60 -12.85
C GLU A 323 -19.84 14.74 -13.94
N LEU A 324 -18.83 13.95 -13.58
CA LEU A 324 -18.26 12.95 -14.49
C LEU A 324 -19.22 11.76 -14.57
N LEU A 325 -19.91 11.63 -15.71
CA LEU A 325 -20.86 10.55 -15.94
C LEU A 325 -20.13 9.25 -16.27
N LEU A 326 -19.19 9.33 -17.21
CA LEU A 326 -18.44 8.17 -17.71
C LEU A 326 -17.01 8.56 -18.06
N ILE A 327 -16.08 7.64 -17.83
CA ILE A 327 -14.72 7.68 -18.35
C ILE A 327 -14.23 6.26 -18.62
N GLY A 328 -13.62 6.07 -19.78
CA GLY A 328 -13.13 4.75 -20.18
C GLY A 328 -11.86 4.87 -21.01
N VAL A 329 -10.89 3.99 -20.73
CA VAL A 329 -9.66 3.83 -21.51
C VAL A 329 -9.51 2.35 -21.81
N LEU A 330 -9.28 1.99 -23.06
CA LEU A 330 -8.99 0.61 -23.45
C LEU A 330 -7.82 0.03 -22.65
N PRO A 331 -7.90 -1.22 -22.12
CA PRO A 331 -6.87 -1.78 -21.25
C PRO A 331 -5.45 -1.76 -21.84
N GLU A 332 -5.34 -1.98 -23.14
CA GLU A 332 -4.11 -1.91 -23.93
C GLU A 332 -3.44 -0.51 -23.92
N HIS A 333 -4.16 0.54 -23.54
CA HIS A 333 -3.70 1.94 -23.54
C HIS A 333 -3.64 2.58 -22.13
N GLN A 334 -3.71 1.80 -21.05
CA GLN A 334 -3.71 2.31 -19.66
C GLN A 334 -2.32 2.54 -19.03
N ARG A 335 -1.24 2.61 -19.83
CA ARG A 335 0.16 2.66 -19.33
C ARG A 335 0.85 3.99 -19.58
#